data_AF-A0AAJ2GE42-F1
#
_entry.id   AF-A0AAJ2GE42-F1
#
_cell.length_a   1.000
_cell.length_b   1.000
_cell.length_c   1.000
_cell.angle_alpha   90.00
_cell.angle_beta   90.00
_cell.angle_gamma   90.00
#
_symmetry.space_group_name_H-M   'P 1'
#
loop_
_entity.id
_entity.type
_entity.pdbx_description
1 polymer ?
#
loop_
_entity_poly.entity_id
_entity_poly.type
_entity_poly.pdbx_seq_one_letter_code
_entity_poly.pdbx_strand_id
1 'polypeptide(L)'
;MQMLSGLGKARYVPLLILFTLAIMQSCRKNPKDMTDQELEEAISSKDIYQELLSQASGAGINTQKFETKDTIAPVFALLEEIAFGHKPTIRFTQKKVKADTALIRNAAEELAKGESVERVMEQLEPVFPVYHNLKIHYDRLLKSNKKDSAAYVAQTLNAYRWIHRQIQHAPRFVMVNIRGAYLTAMDSAGKNVLTMRTVVGKRDTPTPTIDTYATSIVTHPYWNVPKSIAIKEIFPKAAADPEYLNRNRIQVIDKDGQAINPEEIEWGDLTADKFPYRFRQETGEDNSLGLLKVEIKNPLAIYLHDTNARYLFKSNQRWRSHGCVRVQKPTDLANYMAGTQLLDSDFMTEPDSVSHPPKWHKLKVRVPVFLLYLPADCNEKGDLMYFPDVYKREAPNA
;
A
#
# COMPACT_ATOMS: atom_id res chain seq x y z
N MET A 1 6.19 -3.52 94.68
CA MET A 1 5.03 -2.90 94.01
C MET A 1 5.58 -1.90 93.00
N GLN A 2 5.32 -2.15 91.71
CA GLN A 2 5.39 -1.26 90.51
C GLN A 2 6.44 -0.13 90.44
N MET A 3 7.29 -0.15 89.39
CA MET A 3 7.16 0.71 88.19
C MET A 3 8.42 0.60 87.31
N LEU A 4 8.28 -0.04 86.15
CA LEU A 4 9.12 0.16 84.96
C LEU A 4 8.24 -0.07 83.74
N SER A 5 7.77 1.00 83.09
CA SER A 5 7.41 0.97 81.66
C SER A 5 7.19 2.38 81.14
N GLY A 6 7.94 2.76 80.11
CA GLY A 6 7.73 4.05 79.47
C GLY A 6 8.77 4.41 78.44
N LEU A 7 9.03 3.56 77.44
CA LEU A 7 9.60 3.97 76.15
C LEU A 7 9.54 2.79 75.17
N GLY A 8 8.84 2.96 74.05
CA GLY A 8 9.02 2.05 72.91
C GLY A 8 7.79 1.71 72.08
N LYS A 9 7.05 2.69 71.54
CA LYS A 9 6.12 2.46 70.42
C LYS A 9 5.99 3.69 69.52
N ALA A 10 7.04 4.08 68.81
CA ALA A 10 6.91 5.13 67.78
C ALA A 10 7.97 5.10 66.65
N ARG A 11 8.66 3.97 66.40
CA ARG A 11 9.71 3.90 65.35
C ARG A 11 9.58 2.76 64.34
N TYR A 12 8.62 1.84 64.47
CA TYR A 12 8.52 0.65 63.62
C TYR A 12 7.48 0.73 62.49
N VAL A 13 6.61 1.74 62.50
CA VAL A 13 5.58 1.91 61.45
C VAL A 13 6.17 2.33 60.09
N PRO A 14 7.20 3.21 60.00
CA PRO A 14 7.79 3.56 58.70
C PRO A 14 8.57 2.39 58.07
N LEU A 15 9.24 1.58 58.90
CA LEU A 15 10.08 0.49 58.43
C LEU A 15 9.25 -0.68 57.89
N LEU A 16 8.12 -1.02 58.51
CA LEU A 16 7.25 -2.10 58.03
C LEU A 16 6.56 -1.75 56.70
N ILE A 17 6.20 -0.47 56.50
CA ILE A 17 5.63 0.01 55.22
C ILE A 17 6.72 0.01 54.13
N LEU A 18 7.94 0.45 54.43
CA LEU A 18 9.07 0.37 53.50
C LEU A 18 9.47 -1.06 53.17
N PHE A 19 9.42 -1.99 54.13
CA PHE A 19 9.75 -3.41 53.91
C PHE A 19 8.67 -4.14 53.11
N THR A 20 7.39 -3.82 53.31
CA THR A 20 6.28 -4.38 52.51
C THR A 20 6.27 -3.84 51.07
N LEU A 21 6.55 -2.55 50.87
CA LEU A 21 6.78 -1.97 49.54
C LEU A 21 8.00 -2.59 48.84
N ALA A 22 9.10 -2.81 49.56
CA ALA A 22 10.30 -3.46 49.03
C ALA A 22 10.07 -4.94 48.66
N ILE A 23 9.29 -5.69 49.46
CA ILE A 23 8.91 -7.07 49.12
C ILE A 23 7.96 -7.11 47.92
N MET A 24 7.00 -6.18 47.80
CA MET A 24 6.13 -6.10 46.63
C MET A 24 6.89 -5.72 45.34
N GLN A 25 7.94 -4.90 45.42
CA GLN A 25 8.84 -4.64 44.28
C GLN A 25 9.77 -5.82 43.98
N SER A 26 10.23 -6.56 45.00
CA SER A 26 11.14 -7.71 44.86
C SER A 26 10.48 -8.96 44.25
N CYS A 27 9.15 -9.05 44.27
CA CYS A 27 8.40 -10.18 43.71
C CYS A 27 7.91 -10.00 42.26
N ARG A 28 8.20 -8.87 41.60
CA ARG A 28 7.83 -8.72 40.18
C ARG A 28 8.85 -9.46 39.30
N LYS A 29 8.35 -10.41 38.50
CA LYS A 29 9.15 -11.08 37.46
C LYS A 29 9.78 -10.03 36.54
N ASN A 30 10.99 -10.31 36.04
CA ASN A 30 11.57 -9.52 34.98
C ASN A 30 10.66 -9.63 33.73
N PRO A 31 10.27 -8.53 33.07
CA PRO A 31 9.38 -8.59 31.91
C PRO A 31 9.83 -9.51 30.77
N LYS A 32 11.14 -9.76 30.63
CA LYS A 32 11.66 -10.76 29.66
C LYS A 32 11.22 -12.19 29.94
N ASP A 33 11.01 -12.52 31.22
CA ASP A 33 10.64 -13.86 31.69
C ASP A 33 9.12 -14.01 31.87
N MET A 34 8.36 -12.94 31.59
CA MET A 34 6.89 -12.93 31.70
C MET A 34 6.24 -13.56 30.47
N THR A 35 5.15 -14.30 30.67
CA THR A 35 4.26 -14.74 29.59
C THR A 35 3.53 -13.54 28.98
N ASP A 36 2.95 -13.70 27.78
CA ASP A 36 2.16 -12.63 27.16
C ASP A 36 1.01 -12.18 28.06
N GLN A 37 0.31 -13.12 28.72
CA GLN A 37 -0.75 -12.78 29.68
C GLN A 37 -0.23 -11.97 30.88
N GLU A 38 0.90 -12.36 31.46
CA GLU A 38 1.49 -11.62 32.58
C GLU A 38 1.90 -10.19 32.14
N LEU A 39 2.39 -10.03 30.90
CA LEU A 39 2.69 -8.71 30.34
C LEU A 39 1.42 -7.87 30.16
N GLU A 40 0.33 -8.46 29.63
CA GLU A 40 -0.95 -7.77 29.52
C GLU A 40 -1.47 -7.32 30.88
N GLU A 41 -1.42 -8.17 31.90
CA GLU A 41 -1.83 -7.85 33.27
C GLU A 41 -1.00 -6.68 33.85
N ALA A 42 0.32 -6.69 33.64
CA ALA A 42 1.20 -5.63 34.13
C ALA A 42 0.95 -4.27 33.44
N ILE A 43 0.65 -4.29 32.14
CA ILE A 43 0.40 -3.08 31.33
C ILE A 43 -1.03 -2.57 31.50
N SER A 44 -1.99 -3.46 31.85
CA SER A 44 -3.41 -3.14 32.07
C SER A 44 -3.67 -2.17 33.23
N SER A 45 -2.62 -1.72 33.93
CA SER A 45 -2.72 -0.58 34.84
C SER A 45 -3.38 0.61 34.12
N LYS A 46 -4.33 1.26 34.82
CA LYS A 46 -5.23 2.23 34.21
C LYS A 46 -4.47 3.39 33.52
N ASP A 47 -3.36 3.85 34.08
CA ASP A 47 -2.65 5.01 33.55
C ASP A 47 -1.89 4.68 32.26
N ILE A 48 -1.10 3.60 32.24
CA ILE A 48 -0.30 3.19 31.06
C ILE A 48 -1.23 2.85 29.88
N TYR A 49 -2.27 2.04 30.12
CA TYR A 49 -3.14 1.61 29.03
C TYR A 49 -4.00 2.74 28.47
N GLN A 50 -4.47 3.67 29.31
CA GLN A 50 -5.20 4.84 28.84
C GLN A 50 -4.32 5.81 28.05
N GLU A 51 -3.05 5.97 28.45
CA GLU A 51 -2.08 6.74 27.67
C GLU A 51 -1.82 6.08 26.30
N LEU A 52 -1.65 4.76 26.27
CA LEU A 52 -1.50 3.98 25.03
C LEU A 52 -2.71 4.13 24.10
N LEU A 53 -3.94 4.04 24.62
CA LEU A 53 -5.17 4.29 23.86
C LEU A 53 -5.23 5.74 23.33
N SER A 54 -4.83 6.71 24.14
CA SER A 54 -4.82 8.13 23.74
C SER A 54 -3.86 8.39 22.58
N GLN A 55 -2.63 7.88 22.68
CA GLN A 55 -1.61 7.98 21.62
C GLN A 55 -2.02 7.22 20.35
N ALA A 56 -2.56 6.01 20.49
CA ALA A 56 -3.09 5.23 19.37
C ALA A 56 -4.23 5.97 18.64
N SER A 57 -5.15 6.58 19.39
CA SER A 57 -6.22 7.41 18.82
C SER A 57 -5.65 8.59 18.02
N GLY A 58 -4.60 9.25 18.52
CA GLY A 58 -3.84 10.29 17.81
C GLY A 58 -3.15 9.80 16.52
N ALA A 59 -2.94 8.50 16.38
CA ALA A 59 -2.46 7.85 15.15
C ALA A 59 -3.60 7.37 14.23
N GLY A 60 -4.84 7.82 14.45
CA GLY A 60 -6.00 7.47 13.62
C GLY A 60 -6.48 6.03 13.81
N ILE A 61 -6.21 5.42 14.96
CA ILE A 61 -6.70 4.07 15.32
C ILE A 61 -8.06 4.21 15.99
N ASN A 62 -9.04 3.40 15.58
CA ASN A 62 -10.32 3.30 16.28
C ASN A 62 -10.15 2.47 17.56
N THR A 63 -9.87 3.15 18.66
CA THR A 63 -9.53 2.55 19.95
C THR A 63 -10.70 1.93 20.70
N GLN A 64 -11.95 2.22 20.31
CA GLN A 64 -13.15 1.61 20.91
C GLN A 64 -13.13 0.08 20.82
N LYS A 65 -12.48 -0.48 19.80
CA LYS A 65 -12.33 -1.93 19.61
C LYS A 65 -11.36 -2.57 20.60
N PHE A 66 -10.54 -1.76 21.26
CA PHE A 66 -9.49 -2.17 22.19
C PHE A 66 -9.78 -1.70 23.63
N GLU A 67 -10.93 -1.07 23.89
CA GLU A 67 -11.33 -0.75 25.25
C GLU A 67 -11.40 -2.03 26.10
N THR A 68 -10.95 -1.92 27.36
CA THR A 68 -10.94 -3.04 28.31
C THR A 68 -12.38 -3.47 28.60
N LYS A 69 -12.78 -4.65 28.09
CA LYS A 69 -14.10 -5.24 28.35
C LYS A 69 -14.11 -6.13 29.61
N ASP A 70 -12.96 -6.74 29.92
CA ASP A 70 -12.74 -7.63 31.07
C ASP A 70 -11.78 -6.99 32.09
N THR A 71 -11.13 -7.79 32.95
CA THR A 71 -10.07 -7.32 33.85
C THR A 71 -8.73 -7.07 33.16
N ILE A 72 -8.51 -7.64 31.98
CA ILE A 72 -7.24 -7.58 31.24
C ILE A 72 -7.48 -6.87 29.91
N ALA A 73 -6.63 -5.89 29.60
CA ALA A 73 -6.67 -5.13 28.37
C ALA A 73 -6.05 -5.91 27.19
N PRO A 74 -6.58 -5.79 25.95
CA PRO A 74 -6.03 -6.47 24.78
C PRO A 74 -4.77 -5.75 24.26
N VAL A 75 -3.71 -5.73 25.05
CA VAL A 75 -2.49 -4.93 24.79
C VAL A 75 -1.80 -5.38 23.51
N PHE A 76 -1.57 -6.69 23.33
CA PHE A 76 -0.87 -7.19 22.14
C PHE A 76 -1.64 -6.88 20.84
N ALA A 77 -2.97 -6.94 20.89
CA ALA A 77 -3.80 -6.59 19.75
C ALA A 77 -3.69 -5.10 19.39
N LEU A 78 -3.68 -4.22 20.39
CA LEU A 78 -3.50 -2.78 20.18
C LEU A 78 -2.09 -2.46 19.65
N LEU A 79 -1.04 -3.09 20.19
CA LEU A 79 0.33 -2.92 19.72
C LEU A 79 0.51 -3.43 18.27
N GLU A 80 -0.12 -4.55 17.88
CA GLU A 80 -0.13 -4.99 16.47
C GLU A 80 -0.80 -3.94 15.56
N GLU A 81 -1.95 -3.38 15.98
CA GLU A 81 -2.66 -2.34 15.23
C GLU A 81 -1.84 -1.05 15.10
N ILE A 82 -1.12 -0.64 16.16
CA ILE A 82 -0.19 0.50 16.15
C ILE A 82 0.95 0.27 15.15
N ALA A 83 1.59 -0.89 15.19
CA ALA A 83 2.77 -1.16 14.38
C ALA A 83 2.45 -1.40 12.89
N PHE A 84 1.37 -2.14 12.63
CA PHE A 84 1.12 -2.76 11.33
C PHE A 84 -0.26 -2.47 10.75
N GLY A 85 -1.17 -1.93 11.56
CA GLY A 85 -2.55 -1.67 11.17
C GLY A 85 -3.29 -2.93 10.69
N HIS A 86 -4.46 -2.70 10.12
CA HIS A 86 -5.27 -3.73 9.50
C HIS A 86 -5.25 -3.61 7.97
N LYS A 87 -5.61 -4.71 7.30
CA LYS A 87 -5.64 -4.78 5.84
C LYS A 87 -6.64 -3.74 5.28
N PRO A 88 -6.20 -2.77 4.46
CA PRO A 88 -7.11 -1.87 3.76
C PRO A 88 -8.02 -2.62 2.78
N THR A 89 -9.03 -1.96 2.22
CA THR A 89 -9.92 -2.53 1.18
C THR A 89 -9.15 -2.83 -0.12
N ILE A 90 -8.49 -3.98 -0.15
CA ILE A 90 -7.62 -4.45 -1.23
C ILE A 90 -8.25 -5.66 -1.92
N ARG A 91 -8.54 -5.52 -3.22
CA ARG A 91 -9.16 -6.57 -4.04
C ARG A 91 -8.24 -7.78 -4.23
N PHE A 92 -6.94 -7.56 -4.34
CA PHE A 92 -5.97 -8.64 -4.49
C PHE A 92 -4.70 -8.39 -3.67
N THR A 93 -4.34 -9.34 -2.82
CA THR A 93 -3.07 -9.34 -2.07
C THR A 93 -2.30 -10.59 -2.45
N GLN A 94 -1.11 -10.43 -3.03
CA GLN A 94 -0.31 -11.55 -3.48
C GLN A 94 0.13 -12.45 -2.32
N LYS A 95 0.56 -11.86 -1.20
CA LYS A 95 0.85 -12.55 0.05
C LYS A 95 0.69 -11.55 1.21
N LYS A 96 0.00 -11.95 2.28
CA LYS A 96 0.00 -11.19 3.53
C LYS A 96 1.27 -11.54 4.32
N VAL A 97 2.12 -10.56 4.54
CA VAL A 97 3.25 -10.69 5.46
C VAL A 97 2.74 -10.75 6.91
N LYS A 98 3.30 -11.64 7.72
CA LYS A 98 2.93 -11.77 9.13
C LYS A 98 3.50 -10.60 9.94
N ALA A 99 2.80 -10.22 11.01
CA ALA A 99 3.31 -9.22 11.93
C ALA A 99 4.61 -9.74 12.57
N ASP A 100 5.55 -8.83 12.83
CA ASP A 100 6.76 -9.18 13.59
C ASP A 100 6.38 -9.29 15.07
N THR A 101 6.11 -10.52 15.51
CA THR A 101 5.71 -10.78 16.89
C THR A 101 6.81 -10.48 17.90
N ALA A 102 8.09 -10.48 17.48
CA ALA A 102 9.20 -10.12 18.35
C ALA A 102 9.22 -8.60 18.61
N LEU A 103 8.96 -7.78 17.58
CA LEU A 103 8.79 -6.34 17.74
C LEU A 103 7.64 -6.01 18.71
N ILE A 104 6.47 -6.64 18.53
CA ILE A 104 5.30 -6.43 19.40
C ILE A 104 5.60 -6.85 20.84
N ARG A 105 6.23 -8.01 21.03
CA ARG A 105 6.60 -8.49 22.36
C ARG A 105 7.60 -7.58 23.04
N ASN A 106 8.64 -7.12 22.33
CA ASN A 106 9.62 -6.19 22.88
C ASN A 106 8.97 -4.89 23.36
N ALA A 107 8.03 -4.34 22.59
CA ALA A 107 7.25 -3.16 22.99
C ALA A 107 6.45 -3.40 24.28
N ALA A 108 5.78 -4.56 24.41
CA ALA A 108 5.09 -4.93 25.63
C ALA A 108 6.05 -5.06 26.83
N GLU A 109 7.21 -5.71 26.64
CA GLU A 109 8.24 -5.82 27.67
C GLU A 109 8.78 -4.46 28.12
N GLU A 110 8.92 -3.49 27.22
CA GLU A 110 9.35 -2.12 27.55
C GLU A 110 8.29 -1.36 28.36
N LEU A 111 7.02 -1.43 27.94
CA LEU A 111 5.91 -0.85 28.71
C LEU A 111 5.82 -1.45 30.13
N ALA A 112 5.96 -2.77 30.25
CA ALA A 112 5.94 -3.45 31.56
C ALA A 112 7.14 -3.09 32.45
N LYS A 113 8.28 -2.67 31.86
CA LYS A 113 9.45 -2.13 32.60
C LYS A 113 9.25 -0.67 33.05
N GLY A 114 8.22 0.00 32.55
CA GLY A 114 7.96 1.42 32.83
C GLY A 114 8.60 2.39 31.83
N GLU A 115 8.96 1.92 30.63
CA GLU A 115 9.30 2.82 29.53
C GLU A 115 8.08 3.65 29.12
N SER A 116 8.32 4.87 28.62
CA SER A 116 7.24 5.77 28.24
C SER A 116 6.45 5.26 27.02
N VAL A 117 5.13 5.51 27.01
CA VAL A 117 4.28 5.15 25.87
C VAL A 117 4.76 5.85 24.59
N GLU A 118 5.15 7.12 24.68
CA GLU A 118 5.69 7.89 23.55
C GLU A 118 6.88 7.16 22.88
N ARG A 119 7.86 6.70 23.68
CA ARG A 119 9.03 5.96 23.21
C ARG A 119 8.65 4.67 22.50
N VAL A 120 7.69 3.93 23.04
CA VAL A 120 7.22 2.66 22.46
C VAL A 120 6.45 2.91 21.16
N MET A 121 5.63 3.97 21.10
CA MET A 121 4.95 4.39 19.87
C MET A 121 5.96 4.73 18.76
N GLU A 122 7.02 5.49 19.07
CA GLU A 122 8.08 5.83 18.10
C GLU A 122 8.77 4.59 17.51
N GLN A 123 8.92 3.52 18.30
CA GLN A 123 9.54 2.27 17.83
C GLN A 123 8.61 1.47 16.91
N LEU A 124 7.31 1.45 17.20
CA LEU A 124 6.33 0.64 16.48
C LEU A 124 5.87 1.31 15.18
N GLU A 125 5.70 2.62 15.20
CA GLU A 125 5.12 3.35 14.08
C GLU A 125 6.04 3.40 12.84
N PRO A 126 5.47 3.50 11.63
CA PRO A 126 6.27 3.69 10.43
C PRO A 126 7.13 4.95 10.50
N VAL A 127 8.43 4.80 10.24
CA VAL A 127 9.41 5.90 10.17
C VAL A 127 9.25 6.80 8.94
N PHE A 128 8.13 6.68 8.22
CA PHE A 128 7.92 7.35 6.95
C PHE A 128 7.61 8.84 7.17
N PRO A 129 8.32 9.78 6.51
CA PRO A 129 8.05 11.22 6.66
C PRO A 129 6.60 11.60 6.35
N VAL A 130 6.01 10.96 5.35
CA VAL A 130 4.60 11.14 4.97
C VAL A 130 3.63 10.70 6.09
N TYR A 131 3.92 9.59 6.79
CA TYR A 131 3.12 9.10 7.91
C TYR A 131 3.13 10.09 9.08
N HIS A 132 4.31 10.63 9.42
CA HIS A 132 4.45 11.64 10.46
C HIS A 132 3.68 12.93 10.13
N ASN A 133 3.80 13.43 8.90
CA ASN A 133 3.03 14.60 8.46
C ASN A 133 1.51 14.35 8.53
N LEU A 134 1.05 13.16 8.14
CA LEU A 134 -0.36 12.78 8.26
C LEU A 134 -0.83 12.76 9.72
N LYS A 135 -0.02 12.29 10.68
CA LYS A 135 -0.36 12.36 12.12
C LYS A 135 -0.54 13.80 12.60
N ILE A 136 0.37 14.71 12.22
CA ILE A 136 0.27 16.14 12.56
C ILE A 136 -1.04 16.73 12.01
N HIS A 137 -1.35 16.46 10.74
CA HIS A 137 -2.58 16.96 10.12
C HIS A 137 -3.83 16.35 10.76
N TYR A 138 -3.80 15.05 11.07
CA TYR A 138 -4.89 14.35 11.74
C TYR A 138 -5.23 15.00 13.10
N ASP A 139 -4.23 15.22 13.95
CA ASP A 139 -4.39 15.90 15.24
C ASP A 139 -4.97 17.32 15.08
N ARG A 140 -4.44 18.10 14.14
CA ARG A 140 -4.98 19.44 13.82
C ARG A 140 -6.45 19.40 13.41
N LEU A 141 -6.84 18.42 12.59
CA LEU A 141 -8.22 18.25 12.13
C LEU A 141 -9.16 17.89 13.28
N LEU A 142 -8.73 17.01 14.19
CA LEU A 142 -9.50 16.68 15.39
C LEU A 142 -9.69 17.89 16.30
N LYS A 143 -8.62 18.66 16.58
CA LYS A 143 -8.69 19.91 17.35
C LYS A 143 -9.61 20.96 16.72
N SER A 144 -9.75 20.93 15.39
CA SER A 144 -10.65 21.80 14.63
C SER A 144 -12.05 21.21 14.42
N ASN A 145 -12.38 20.08 15.07
CA ASN A 145 -13.64 19.34 14.94
C ASN A 145 -14.01 18.93 13.49
N LYS A 146 -13.02 18.72 12.61
CA LYS A 146 -13.21 18.30 11.21
C LYS A 146 -13.18 16.77 11.08
N LYS A 147 -14.16 16.10 11.71
CA LYS A 147 -14.17 14.63 11.87
C LYS A 147 -14.15 13.87 10.54
N ASP A 148 -14.93 14.28 9.54
CA ASP A 148 -14.97 13.60 8.23
C ASP A 148 -13.61 13.68 7.50
N SER A 149 -12.97 14.85 7.59
CA SER A 149 -11.63 15.07 7.04
C SER A 149 -10.57 14.25 7.78
N ALA A 150 -10.70 14.14 9.10
CA ALA A 150 -9.81 13.31 9.92
C ALA A 150 -9.97 11.82 9.59
N ALA A 151 -11.20 11.35 9.34
CA ALA A 151 -11.46 9.96 8.94
C ALA A 151 -10.75 9.58 7.63
N TYR A 152 -10.71 10.49 6.64
CA TYR A 152 -9.92 10.30 5.41
C TYR A 152 -8.42 10.17 5.68
N VAL A 153 -7.88 10.97 6.60
CA VAL A 153 -6.47 10.89 6.99
C VAL A 153 -6.19 9.61 7.76
N ALA A 154 -7.06 9.19 8.67
CA ALA A 154 -6.95 7.92 9.41
C ALA A 154 -6.89 6.70 8.47
N GLN A 155 -7.68 6.70 7.40
CA GLN A 155 -7.62 5.65 6.38
C GLN A 155 -6.22 5.54 5.74
N THR A 156 -5.59 6.68 5.46
CA THR A 156 -4.25 6.75 4.87
C THR A 156 -3.17 6.39 5.90
N LEU A 157 -3.31 6.80 7.17
CA LEU A 157 -2.43 6.37 8.26
C LEU A 157 -2.41 4.84 8.38
N ASN A 158 -3.59 4.20 8.39
CA ASN A 158 -3.66 2.74 8.38
C ASN A 158 -3.02 2.11 7.15
N ALA A 159 -3.20 2.72 5.97
CA ALA A 159 -2.56 2.23 4.74
C ALA A 159 -1.02 2.26 4.82
N TYR A 160 -0.44 3.29 5.43
CA TYR A 160 1.01 3.36 5.63
C TYR A 160 1.54 2.36 6.67
N ARG A 161 0.79 2.08 7.73
CA ARG A 161 1.10 0.95 8.65
C ARG A 161 1.06 -0.40 7.92
N TRP A 162 0.05 -0.60 7.07
CA TRP A 162 -0.03 -1.80 6.23
C TRP A 162 1.13 -1.91 5.24
N ILE A 163 1.52 -0.80 4.60
CA ILE A 163 2.70 -0.76 3.72
C ILE A 163 3.95 -1.13 4.52
N HIS A 164 4.17 -0.52 5.68
CA HIS A 164 5.31 -0.80 6.56
C HIS A 164 5.42 -2.30 6.89
N ARG A 165 4.28 -2.94 7.23
CA ARG A 165 4.18 -4.39 7.41
C ARG A 165 4.58 -5.18 6.16
N GLN A 166 4.12 -4.76 4.98
CA GLN A 166 4.23 -5.56 3.75
C GLN A 166 5.58 -5.40 3.05
N ILE A 167 6.28 -4.28 3.24
CA ILE A 167 7.55 -4.06 2.58
C ILE A 167 8.73 -4.78 3.22
N GLN A 168 8.60 -5.39 4.42
CA GLN A 168 9.67 -6.06 5.18
C GLN A 168 10.99 -6.29 4.44
N HIS A 169 12.04 -5.57 4.86
CA HIS A 169 13.40 -5.63 4.31
C HIS A 169 13.55 -5.27 2.81
N ALA A 170 12.48 -4.87 2.11
CA ALA A 170 12.58 -4.37 0.74
C ALA A 170 13.33 -3.03 0.75
N PRO A 171 14.38 -2.87 -0.07
CA PRO A 171 15.17 -1.64 -0.09
C PRO A 171 14.40 -0.45 -0.69
N ARG A 172 13.30 -0.73 -1.39
CA ARG A 172 12.48 0.25 -2.11
C ARG A 172 11.12 -0.34 -2.48
N PHE A 173 10.13 0.53 -2.65
CA PHE A 173 8.77 0.15 -3.07
C PHE A 173 8.11 1.26 -3.90
N VAL A 174 6.93 0.96 -4.44
CA VAL A 174 6.10 1.89 -5.23
C VAL A 174 4.66 1.87 -4.73
N MET A 175 4.06 3.05 -4.60
CA MET A 175 2.65 3.23 -4.30
C MET A 175 1.98 4.05 -5.41
N VAL A 176 0.86 3.56 -5.91
CA VAL A 176 -0.08 4.28 -6.78
C VAL A 176 -1.29 4.66 -5.94
N ASN A 177 -1.52 5.96 -5.74
CA ASN A 177 -2.81 6.43 -5.24
C ASN A 177 -3.77 6.62 -6.43
N ILE A 178 -4.73 5.72 -6.53
CA ILE A 178 -5.70 5.67 -7.62
C ILE A 178 -6.62 6.91 -7.61
N ARG A 179 -7.02 7.42 -6.43
CA ARG A 179 -7.86 8.63 -6.34
C ARG A 179 -7.11 9.90 -6.72
N GLY A 180 -5.80 9.94 -6.48
CA GLY A 180 -4.97 11.08 -6.88
C GLY A 180 -4.40 10.97 -8.29
N ALA A 181 -4.44 9.78 -8.89
CA ALA A 181 -3.82 9.46 -10.17
C ALA A 181 -2.35 9.92 -10.21
N TYR A 182 -1.60 9.51 -9.19
CA TYR A 182 -0.14 9.65 -9.10
C TYR A 182 0.49 8.37 -8.56
N LEU A 183 1.79 8.25 -8.80
CA LEU A 183 2.66 7.20 -8.31
C LEU A 183 3.82 7.85 -7.57
N THR A 184 4.13 7.31 -6.40
CA THR A 184 5.29 7.68 -5.59
C THR A 184 6.16 6.45 -5.38
N ALA A 185 7.43 6.57 -5.74
CA ALA A 185 8.48 5.59 -5.52
C ALA A 185 9.26 6.02 -4.26
N MET A 186 9.35 5.13 -3.27
CA MET A 186 9.95 5.39 -1.96
C MET A 186 11.02 4.36 -1.57
N ASP A 187 12.10 4.81 -0.94
CA ASP A 187 13.08 3.92 -0.32
C ASP A 187 12.50 3.16 0.89
N SER A 188 13.29 2.29 1.53
CA SER A 188 12.85 1.50 2.69
C SER A 188 12.42 2.35 3.90
N ALA A 189 12.87 3.60 3.99
CA ALA A 189 12.49 4.55 5.04
C ALA A 189 11.29 5.41 4.65
N GLY A 190 10.63 5.12 3.51
CA GLY A 190 9.47 5.87 3.04
C GLY A 190 9.80 7.26 2.51
N LYS A 191 11.07 7.56 2.23
CA LYS A 191 11.46 8.83 1.60
C LYS A 191 11.13 8.78 0.12
N ASN A 192 10.45 9.82 -0.37
CA ASN A 192 10.13 9.95 -1.79
C ASN A 192 11.41 10.10 -2.62
N VAL A 193 11.56 9.24 -3.62
CA VAL A 193 12.66 9.24 -4.59
C VAL A 193 12.18 9.74 -5.95
N LEU A 194 10.97 9.34 -6.35
CA LEU A 194 10.38 9.68 -7.64
C LEU A 194 8.87 9.81 -7.50
N THR A 195 8.33 10.95 -7.94
CA THR A 195 6.89 11.17 -8.07
C THR A 195 6.53 11.44 -9.52
N MET A 196 5.41 10.85 -9.97
CA MET A 196 4.92 11.06 -11.32
C MET A 196 3.39 10.97 -11.41
N ARG A 197 2.82 11.61 -12.43
CA ARG A 197 1.40 11.43 -12.74
C ARG A 197 1.13 10.03 -13.30
N THR A 198 -0.06 9.53 -13.05
CA THR A 198 -0.58 8.30 -13.67
C THR A 198 -1.90 8.55 -14.38
N VAL A 199 -2.26 7.66 -15.29
CA VAL A 199 -3.63 7.52 -15.80
C VAL A 199 -4.14 6.15 -15.40
N VAL A 200 -5.22 6.14 -14.63
CA VAL A 200 -5.85 4.94 -14.05
C VAL A 200 -7.22 4.70 -14.69
N GLY A 201 -7.88 3.62 -14.26
CA GLY A 201 -9.16 3.18 -14.79
C GLY A 201 -10.24 4.26 -14.74
N LYS A 202 -11.15 4.26 -15.70
CA LYS A 202 -12.42 5.00 -15.59
C LYS A 202 -13.40 4.29 -14.66
N ARG A 203 -14.49 4.96 -14.28
CA ARG A 203 -15.49 4.42 -13.34
C ARG A 203 -16.04 3.05 -13.74
N ASP A 204 -16.29 2.82 -15.02
CA ASP A 204 -16.87 1.55 -15.53
C ASP A 204 -15.86 0.41 -15.60
N THR A 205 -14.57 0.74 -15.61
CA THR A 205 -13.45 -0.22 -15.63
C THR A 205 -12.38 0.23 -14.65
N PRO A 206 -12.70 0.21 -13.34
CA PRO A 206 -11.87 0.83 -12.31
C PRO A 206 -10.56 0.06 -12.12
N THR A 207 -9.48 0.79 -11.89
CA THR A 207 -8.23 0.17 -11.42
C THR A 207 -8.50 -0.55 -10.08
N PRO A 208 -8.22 -1.85 -9.99
CA PRO A 208 -8.41 -2.60 -8.75
C PRO A 208 -7.38 -2.17 -7.70
N THR A 209 -7.76 -2.24 -6.42
CA THR A 209 -6.79 -2.09 -5.34
C THR A 209 -5.97 -3.37 -5.19
N ILE A 210 -4.64 -3.24 -5.20
CA ILE A 210 -3.71 -4.37 -5.25
C ILE A 210 -2.55 -4.15 -4.26
N ASP A 211 -2.10 -5.22 -3.65
CA ASP A 211 -0.86 -5.32 -2.90
C ASP A 211 -0.06 -6.50 -3.47
N THR A 212 1.04 -6.21 -4.16
CA THR A 212 1.84 -7.19 -4.89
C THR A 212 3.30 -6.76 -5.04
N TYR A 213 4.06 -7.41 -5.92
CA TYR A 213 5.41 -7.01 -6.30
C TYR A 213 5.61 -7.01 -7.82
N ALA A 214 6.55 -6.20 -8.28
CA ALA A 214 7.05 -6.20 -9.66
C ALA A 214 8.01 -7.37 -9.89
N THR A 215 7.93 -7.98 -11.08
CA THR A 215 8.75 -9.15 -11.47
C THR A 215 9.76 -8.83 -12.56
N SER A 216 9.38 -7.97 -13.50
CA SER A 216 10.12 -7.76 -14.74
C SER A 216 9.75 -6.41 -15.36
N ILE A 217 10.72 -5.81 -16.03
CA ILE A 217 10.51 -4.71 -16.96
C ILE A 217 10.56 -5.33 -18.36
N VAL A 218 9.61 -4.99 -19.21
CA VAL A 218 9.54 -5.48 -20.59
C VAL A 218 9.57 -4.27 -21.51
N THR A 219 10.63 -4.16 -22.30
CA THR A 219 10.74 -3.16 -23.36
C THR A 219 10.16 -3.71 -24.65
N HIS A 220 9.63 -2.81 -25.48
CA HIS A 220 8.96 -3.14 -26.75
C HIS A 220 7.91 -4.24 -26.57
N PRO A 221 6.96 -4.12 -25.61
CA PRO A 221 6.04 -5.21 -25.34
C PRO A 221 5.04 -5.39 -26.49
N TYR A 222 4.74 -6.64 -26.85
CA TYR A 222 3.45 -6.91 -27.51
C TYR A 222 2.30 -6.55 -26.56
N TRP A 223 1.23 -5.97 -27.10
CA TRP A 223 -0.02 -5.88 -26.36
C TRP A 223 -0.93 -7.05 -26.72
N ASN A 224 -0.97 -8.06 -25.85
CA ASN A 224 -1.96 -9.12 -25.93
C ASN A 224 -3.29 -8.56 -25.39
N VAL A 225 -4.24 -8.32 -26.28
CA VAL A 225 -5.48 -7.62 -25.95
C VAL A 225 -6.34 -8.50 -25.02
N PRO A 226 -6.73 -8.00 -23.84
CA PRO A 226 -7.65 -8.73 -22.96
C PRO A 226 -8.96 -9.06 -23.67
N LYS A 227 -9.51 -10.26 -23.44
CA LYS A 227 -10.73 -10.75 -24.11
C LYS A 227 -11.89 -9.74 -24.05
N SER A 228 -12.08 -9.05 -22.94
CA SER A 228 -13.12 -8.04 -22.80
C SER A 228 -12.97 -6.86 -23.78
N ILE A 229 -11.74 -6.38 -24.00
CA ILE A 229 -11.44 -5.29 -24.94
C ILE A 229 -11.50 -5.82 -26.37
N ALA A 230 -10.96 -7.02 -26.60
CA ALA A 230 -11.01 -7.70 -27.89
C ALA A 230 -12.46 -7.77 -28.40
N ILE A 231 -13.39 -8.23 -27.57
CA ILE A 231 -14.79 -8.42 -27.96
C ILE A 231 -15.58 -7.11 -28.01
N LYS A 232 -15.37 -6.19 -27.06
CA LYS A 232 -16.21 -4.98 -26.96
C LYS A 232 -15.75 -3.83 -27.84
N GLU A 233 -14.47 -3.79 -28.21
CA GLU A 233 -13.87 -2.62 -28.87
C GLU A 233 -13.19 -2.94 -30.20
N ILE A 234 -12.45 -4.06 -30.28
CA ILE A 234 -11.67 -4.38 -31.49
C ILE A 234 -12.49 -5.18 -32.48
N PHE A 235 -13.16 -6.25 -32.04
CA PHE A 235 -13.96 -7.12 -32.87
C PHE A 235 -15.04 -6.36 -33.68
N PRO A 236 -15.84 -5.45 -33.10
CA PRO A 236 -16.83 -4.72 -33.87
C PRO A 236 -16.22 -3.83 -34.96
N LYS A 237 -15.00 -3.30 -34.74
CA LYS A 237 -14.29 -2.47 -35.73
C LYS A 237 -13.68 -3.33 -36.84
N ALA A 238 -13.08 -4.47 -36.47
CA ALA A 238 -12.51 -5.41 -37.43
C ALA A 238 -13.60 -6.04 -38.31
N ALA A 239 -14.76 -6.38 -37.74
CA ALA A 239 -15.88 -6.94 -38.50
C ALA A 239 -16.51 -5.92 -39.45
N ALA A 240 -16.48 -4.64 -39.11
CA ALA A 240 -16.95 -3.57 -39.99
C ALA A 240 -15.93 -3.18 -41.07
N ASP A 241 -14.64 -3.26 -40.74
CA ASP A 241 -13.52 -2.91 -41.62
C ASP A 241 -12.26 -3.68 -41.21
N PRO A 242 -11.93 -4.81 -41.88
CA PRO A 242 -10.75 -5.61 -41.54
C PRO A 242 -9.43 -4.84 -41.64
N GLU A 243 -9.34 -3.83 -42.52
CA GLU A 243 -8.16 -2.96 -42.66
C GLU A 243 -7.89 -2.13 -41.39
N TYR A 244 -8.87 -1.98 -40.50
CA TYR A 244 -8.65 -1.41 -39.17
C TYR A 244 -7.49 -2.11 -38.43
N LEU A 245 -7.36 -3.42 -38.58
CA LEU A 245 -6.33 -4.20 -37.91
C LEU A 245 -4.94 -3.86 -38.45
N ASN A 246 -4.79 -3.79 -39.77
CA ASN A 246 -3.55 -3.39 -40.44
C ASN A 246 -3.14 -1.96 -40.06
N ARG A 247 -4.07 -1.01 -40.12
CA ARG A 247 -3.82 0.41 -39.76
C ARG A 247 -3.41 0.62 -38.30
N ASN A 248 -3.72 -0.31 -37.41
CA ASN A 248 -3.37 -0.24 -35.98
C ASN A 248 -2.31 -1.29 -35.58
N ARG A 249 -1.70 -1.98 -36.56
CA ARG A 249 -0.72 -3.06 -36.36
C ARG A 249 -1.20 -4.14 -35.39
N ILE A 250 -2.45 -4.57 -35.55
CA ILE A 250 -3.09 -5.61 -34.74
C ILE A 250 -3.13 -6.90 -35.55
N GLN A 251 -2.47 -7.92 -35.05
CA GLN A 251 -2.52 -9.26 -35.62
C GLN A 251 -3.70 -10.04 -35.03
N VAL A 252 -4.36 -10.84 -35.86
CA VAL A 252 -5.26 -11.91 -35.42
C VAL A 252 -4.44 -13.16 -35.22
N ILE A 253 -4.49 -13.73 -34.01
CA ILE A 253 -3.76 -14.93 -33.68
C ILE A 253 -4.74 -16.05 -33.38
N ASP A 254 -4.52 -17.21 -33.98
CA ASP A 254 -5.32 -18.41 -33.77
C ASP A 254 -5.01 -19.13 -32.45
N LYS A 255 -5.69 -20.27 -32.24
CA LYS A 255 -5.51 -21.14 -31.08
C LYS A 255 -4.12 -21.80 -31.01
N ASP A 256 -3.48 -21.96 -32.16
CA ASP A 256 -2.18 -22.61 -32.31
C ASP A 256 -1.04 -21.57 -32.23
N GLY A 257 -1.39 -20.29 -32.07
CA GLY A 257 -0.47 -19.18 -31.86
C GLY A 257 0.03 -18.52 -33.15
N GLN A 258 -0.53 -18.88 -34.30
CA GLN A 258 -0.14 -18.36 -35.61
C GLN A 258 -0.92 -17.10 -35.97
N ALA A 259 -0.22 -16.15 -36.59
CA ALA A 259 -0.87 -14.98 -37.17
C ALA A 259 -1.59 -15.39 -38.46
N ILE A 260 -2.86 -15.02 -38.57
CA ILE A 260 -3.69 -15.30 -39.74
C ILE A 260 -4.08 -13.99 -40.42
N ASN A 261 -4.26 -14.04 -41.75
CA ASN A 261 -4.68 -12.89 -42.52
C ASN A 261 -6.12 -12.51 -42.14
N PRO A 262 -6.38 -11.27 -41.67
CA PRO A 262 -7.73 -10.81 -41.38
C PRO A 262 -8.73 -10.94 -42.55
N GLU A 263 -8.26 -10.90 -43.80
CA GLU A 263 -9.10 -11.02 -45.00
C GLU A 263 -9.63 -12.45 -45.21
N GLU A 264 -8.97 -13.46 -44.63
CA GLU A 264 -9.37 -14.86 -44.73
C GLU A 264 -10.41 -15.26 -43.67
N ILE A 265 -10.81 -14.30 -42.82
CA ILE A 265 -11.75 -14.53 -41.72
C ILE A 265 -13.15 -14.11 -42.16
N GLU A 266 -14.10 -15.03 -42.07
CA GLU A 266 -15.53 -14.76 -42.25
C GLU A 266 -16.10 -14.02 -41.03
N TRP A 267 -15.79 -12.72 -40.91
CA TRP A 267 -16.16 -11.90 -39.75
C TRP A 267 -17.67 -11.87 -39.47
N GLY A 268 -18.51 -12.00 -40.50
CA GLY A 268 -19.97 -11.97 -40.40
C GLY A 268 -20.56 -13.16 -39.65
N ASP A 269 -19.87 -14.30 -39.64
CA ASP A 269 -20.31 -15.53 -38.95
C ASP A 269 -19.85 -15.59 -37.49
N LEU A 270 -18.97 -14.66 -37.10
CA LEU A 270 -18.44 -14.59 -35.75
C LEU A 270 -19.36 -13.80 -34.82
N THR A 271 -19.40 -14.25 -33.58
CA THR A 271 -20.12 -13.60 -32.49
C THR A 271 -19.21 -13.43 -31.29
N ALA A 272 -19.57 -12.54 -30.37
CA ALA A 272 -18.81 -12.27 -29.16
C ALA A 272 -18.53 -13.54 -28.32
N ASP A 273 -19.49 -14.46 -28.29
CA ASP A 273 -19.42 -15.74 -27.59
C ASP A 273 -18.63 -16.81 -28.35
N LYS A 274 -18.62 -16.75 -29.70
CA LYS A 274 -17.92 -17.73 -30.55
C LYS A 274 -16.58 -17.25 -31.11
N PHE A 275 -16.07 -16.09 -30.71
CA PHE A 275 -14.80 -15.55 -31.19
C PHE A 275 -13.60 -16.44 -30.74
N PRO A 276 -12.97 -17.21 -31.65
CA PRO A 276 -11.96 -18.20 -31.28
C PRO A 276 -10.54 -17.65 -31.28
N TYR A 277 -10.36 -16.40 -31.70
CA TYR A 277 -9.06 -15.76 -31.90
C TYR A 277 -8.65 -14.87 -30.73
N ARG A 278 -7.39 -14.45 -30.73
CA ARG A 278 -6.88 -13.37 -29.87
C ARG A 278 -6.29 -12.25 -30.73
N PHE A 279 -6.45 -11.02 -30.29
CA PHE A 279 -5.76 -9.88 -30.91
C PHE A 279 -4.44 -9.62 -30.20
N ARG A 280 -3.39 -9.37 -30.99
CA ARG A 280 -2.07 -8.94 -30.50
C ARG A 280 -1.64 -7.69 -31.26
N GLN A 281 -1.49 -6.56 -30.57
CA GLN A 281 -0.86 -5.39 -31.17
C GLN A 281 0.66 -5.57 -31.17
N GLU A 282 1.27 -5.26 -32.30
CA GLU A 282 2.73 -5.27 -32.49
C GLU A 282 3.44 -4.20 -31.66
N THR A 283 4.76 -4.28 -31.61
CA THR A 283 5.61 -3.30 -30.90
C THR A 283 5.69 -2.01 -31.72
N GLY A 284 5.94 -0.87 -31.05
CA GLY A 284 6.02 0.44 -31.71
C GLY A 284 5.54 1.58 -30.81
N GLU A 285 5.73 2.82 -31.25
CA GLU A 285 5.28 4.01 -30.50
C GLU A 285 3.75 4.13 -30.44
N ASP A 286 3.07 3.57 -31.44
CA ASP A 286 1.62 3.50 -31.57
C ASP A 286 0.97 2.40 -30.71
N ASN A 287 1.79 1.52 -30.11
CA ASN A 287 1.34 0.46 -29.21
C ASN A 287 0.60 1.04 -27.99
N SER A 288 -0.53 0.45 -27.64
CA SER A 288 -1.38 0.90 -26.53
C SER A 288 -0.71 0.80 -25.15
N LEU A 289 0.28 -0.08 -24.99
CA LEU A 289 1.15 -0.19 -23.82
C LEU A 289 2.38 0.74 -23.89
N GLY A 290 2.59 1.42 -25.02
CA GLY A 290 3.80 2.18 -25.32
C GLY A 290 5.04 1.29 -25.40
N LEU A 291 6.21 1.88 -25.20
CA LEU A 291 7.50 1.20 -25.37
C LEU A 291 7.94 0.37 -24.16
N LEU A 292 7.23 0.47 -23.03
CA LEU A 292 7.65 -0.14 -21.77
C LEU A 292 6.47 -0.57 -20.92
N LYS A 293 6.55 -1.76 -20.34
CA LYS A 293 5.68 -2.19 -19.24
C LYS A 293 6.48 -2.78 -18.08
N VAL A 294 5.99 -2.56 -16.87
CA VAL A 294 6.38 -3.27 -15.66
C VAL A 294 5.33 -4.34 -15.40
N GLU A 295 5.79 -5.59 -15.35
CA GLU A 295 4.95 -6.70 -14.94
C GLU A 295 4.89 -6.77 -13.41
N ILE A 296 3.68 -6.79 -12.89
CA ILE A 296 3.38 -6.98 -11.47
C ILE A 296 2.61 -8.29 -11.30
N LYS A 297 2.90 -9.05 -10.24
CA LYS A 297 2.28 -10.37 -10.06
C LYS A 297 0.79 -10.22 -9.71
N ASN A 298 -0.12 -10.59 -10.61
CA ASN A 298 -1.56 -10.55 -10.34
C ASN A 298 -2.36 -11.41 -11.34
N PRO A 299 -3.56 -11.91 -10.98
CA PRO A 299 -4.43 -12.66 -11.88
C PRO A 299 -5.32 -11.76 -12.76
N LEU A 300 -5.26 -10.45 -12.60
CA LEU A 300 -6.19 -9.48 -13.19
C LEU A 300 -5.64 -8.81 -14.46
N ALA A 301 -4.49 -9.26 -14.96
CA ALA A 301 -3.77 -8.66 -16.10
C ALA A 301 -3.51 -7.15 -15.96
N ILE A 302 -3.23 -6.70 -14.73
CA ILE A 302 -2.87 -5.30 -14.44
C ILE A 302 -1.36 -5.11 -14.58
N TYR A 303 -0.97 -4.00 -15.19
CA TYR A 303 0.43 -3.59 -15.39
C TYR A 303 0.60 -2.11 -15.02
N LEU A 304 1.85 -1.70 -14.78
CA LEU A 304 2.26 -0.30 -14.90
C LEU A 304 2.93 -0.16 -16.26
N HIS A 305 2.56 0.80 -17.10
CA HIS A 305 3.09 0.85 -18.47
C HIS A 305 3.13 2.26 -19.07
N ASP A 306 3.91 2.45 -20.13
CA ASP A 306 3.89 3.64 -20.98
C ASP A 306 2.55 3.75 -21.74
N THR A 307 2.38 4.74 -22.60
CA THR A 307 1.20 4.86 -23.45
C THR A 307 1.51 5.74 -24.67
N ASN A 308 0.91 5.39 -25.80
CA ASN A 308 0.81 6.28 -26.96
C ASN A 308 -0.01 7.56 -26.69
N ALA A 309 -0.79 7.61 -25.59
CA ALA A 309 -1.62 8.76 -25.22
C ALA A 309 -0.98 9.64 -24.13
N ARG A 310 0.31 9.99 -24.27
CA ARG A 310 1.09 10.75 -23.25
C ARG A 310 0.48 12.12 -22.93
N TYR A 311 -0.27 12.73 -23.85
CA TYR A 311 -0.97 14.01 -23.62
C TYR A 311 -1.95 13.96 -22.44
N LEU A 312 -2.47 12.78 -22.08
CA LEU A 312 -3.38 12.62 -20.94
C LEU A 312 -2.72 12.97 -19.59
N PHE A 313 -1.40 12.91 -19.47
CA PHE A 313 -0.71 13.34 -18.26
C PHE A 313 -0.82 14.85 -18.01
N LYS A 314 -1.14 15.66 -19.04
CA LYS A 314 -1.42 17.10 -18.88
C LYS A 314 -2.87 17.38 -18.43
N SER A 315 -3.75 16.38 -18.44
CA SER A 315 -5.15 16.51 -18.04
C SER A 315 -5.32 16.42 -16.53
N ASN A 316 -6.33 17.12 -16.01
CA ASN A 316 -6.81 16.96 -14.63
C ASN A 316 -7.71 15.72 -14.45
N GLN A 317 -8.31 15.20 -15.54
CA GLN A 317 -9.14 14.01 -15.53
C GLN A 317 -8.35 12.78 -16.04
N ARG A 318 -7.65 12.10 -15.13
CA ARG A 318 -6.76 10.96 -15.45
C ARG A 318 -7.36 9.58 -15.13
N TRP A 319 -8.68 9.48 -15.02
CA TRP A 319 -9.44 8.21 -14.89
C TRP A 319 -9.99 7.79 -16.25
N ARG A 320 -9.11 7.34 -17.15
CA ARG A 320 -9.40 7.14 -18.58
C ARG A 320 -9.00 5.76 -19.12
N SER A 321 -8.37 4.90 -18.31
CA SER A 321 -7.90 3.58 -18.75
C SER A 321 -8.95 2.47 -18.54
N HIS A 322 -8.61 1.25 -18.98
CA HIS A 322 -9.40 0.02 -18.77
C HIS A 322 -8.94 -0.81 -17.54
N GLY A 323 -8.31 -0.15 -16.55
CA GLY A 323 -7.92 -0.76 -15.28
C GLY A 323 -6.41 -0.75 -15.03
N CYS A 324 -5.58 -0.91 -16.07
CA CYS A 324 -4.13 -0.76 -15.96
C CYS A 324 -3.71 0.67 -15.59
N VAL A 325 -2.47 0.83 -15.13
CA VAL A 325 -1.92 2.13 -14.73
C VAL A 325 -0.91 2.59 -15.77
N ARG A 326 -1.22 3.67 -16.48
CA ARG A 326 -0.25 4.32 -17.36
C ARG A 326 0.62 5.27 -16.53
N VAL A 327 1.93 5.26 -16.75
CA VAL A 327 2.90 6.03 -15.96
C VAL A 327 3.58 7.11 -16.81
N GLN A 328 3.76 8.30 -16.25
CA GLN A 328 4.29 9.46 -16.99
C GLN A 328 5.79 9.34 -17.32
N LYS A 329 6.56 8.66 -16.46
CA LYS A 329 8.02 8.54 -16.56
C LYS A 329 8.44 7.07 -16.51
N PRO A 330 8.11 6.26 -17.54
CA PRO A 330 8.33 4.82 -17.53
C PRO A 330 9.80 4.41 -17.40
N THR A 331 10.73 5.12 -18.05
CA THR A 331 12.18 4.86 -17.94
C THR A 331 12.69 5.08 -16.51
N ASP A 332 12.33 6.21 -15.89
CA ASP A 332 12.73 6.51 -14.51
C ASP A 332 12.19 5.45 -13.54
N LEU A 333 10.94 5.00 -13.75
CA LEU A 333 10.34 3.93 -12.96
C LEU A 333 11.09 2.60 -13.14
N ALA A 334 11.45 2.26 -14.37
CA ALA A 334 12.19 1.05 -14.69
C ALA A 334 13.58 1.04 -14.03
N ASN A 335 14.34 2.12 -14.16
CA ASN A 335 15.66 2.28 -13.54
C ASN A 335 15.55 2.23 -12.01
N TYR A 336 14.58 2.93 -11.43
CA TYR A 336 14.30 2.88 -10.01
C TYR A 336 14.02 1.46 -9.52
N MET A 337 13.13 0.73 -10.19
CA MET A 337 12.79 -0.65 -9.82
C MET A 337 14.00 -1.59 -9.97
N ALA A 338 14.78 -1.43 -11.05
CA ALA A 338 16.01 -2.19 -11.27
C ALA A 338 17.08 -1.90 -10.20
N GLY A 339 17.09 -0.68 -9.64
CA GLY A 339 18.13 -0.22 -8.71
C GLY A 339 19.46 0.09 -9.35
N THR A 340 19.46 0.27 -10.67
CA THR A 340 20.61 0.57 -11.51
C THR A 340 20.08 1.28 -12.76
N GLN A 341 20.96 1.96 -13.49
CA GLN A 341 20.64 2.40 -14.84
C GLN A 341 20.48 1.16 -15.74
N LEU A 342 19.23 0.87 -16.10
CA LEU A 342 18.85 -0.22 -17.00
C LEU A 342 18.60 0.30 -18.42
N LEU A 343 17.97 1.47 -18.52
CA LEU A 343 17.55 2.14 -19.74
C LEU A 343 18.02 3.60 -19.69
N ASP A 344 18.37 4.14 -20.85
CA ASP A 344 18.74 5.54 -20.98
C ASP A 344 17.49 6.44 -21.06
N SER A 345 17.63 7.71 -20.68
CA SER A 345 16.49 8.64 -20.58
C SER A 345 15.81 8.93 -21.92
N ASP A 346 16.54 8.75 -23.02
CA ASP A 346 16.09 8.94 -24.40
C ASP A 346 15.44 7.67 -25.00
N PHE A 347 15.39 6.56 -24.25
CA PHE A 347 14.71 5.31 -24.68
C PHE A 347 13.27 5.55 -25.17
N MET A 348 12.59 6.58 -24.66
CA MET A 348 11.22 6.91 -25.03
C MET A 348 11.07 7.68 -26.35
N THR A 349 12.19 7.96 -27.04
CA THR A 349 12.28 8.71 -28.31
C THR A 349 12.79 7.86 -29.47
N GLU A 350 12.78 6.54 -29.32
CA GLU A 350 13.19 5.63 -30.37
C GLU A 350 12.31 5.78 -31.62
N PRO A 351 12.89 5.92 -32.81
CA PRO A 351 12.12 6.09 -34.03
C PRO A 351 11.30 4.83 -34.33
N ASP A 352 10.03 5.03 -34.71
CA ASP A 352 9.07 3.99 -35.06
C ASP A 352 9.40 3.23 -36.38
N SER A 353 10.59 3.47 -36.95
CA SER A 353 11.03 2.87 -38.22
C SER A 353 11.65 1.47 -38.07
N VAL A 354 11.90 1.00 -36.84
CA VAL A 354 12.50 -0.32 -36.58
C VAL A 354 11.65 -1.11 -35.60
N SER A 355 11.10 -2.24 -36.07
CA SER A 355 10.41 -3.19 -35.19
C SER A 355 11.42 -3.93 -34.34
N HIS A 356 11.40 -3.66 -33.03
CA HIS A 356 12.21 -4.37 -32.06
C HIS A 356 11.39 -5.49 -31.40
N PRO A 357 11.96 -6.70 -31.26
CA PRO A 357 11.28 -7.77 -30.53
C PRO A 357 11.19 -7.44 -29.03
N PRO A 358 10.15 -7.91 -28.32
CA PRO A 358 10.05 -7.66 -26.88
C PRO A 358 11.24 -8.24 -26.11
N LYS A 359 11.73 -7.48 -25.14
CA LYS A 359 12.87 -7.88 -24.29
C LYS A 359 12.48 -7.85 -22.82
N TRP A 360 12.73 -8.95 -22.12
CA TRP A 360 12.44 -9.10 -20.70
C TRP A 360 13.69 -8.83 -19.85
N HIS A 361 13.56 -7.89 -18.94
CA HIS A 361 14.54 -7.56 -17.93
C HIS A 361 14.01 -7.99 -16.56
N LYS A 362 14.43 -9.17 -16.09
CA LYS A 362 14.01 -9.70 -14.80
C LYS A 362 14.60 -8.86 -13.66
N LEU A 363 13.76 -8.46 -12.71
CA LEU A 363 14.22 -7.74 -11.52
C LEU A 363 14.95 -8.71 -10.57
N LYS A 364 16.14 -8.31 -10.11
CA LYS A 364 16.96 -9.11 -9.17
C LYS A 364 16.34 -9.17 -7.77
N VAL A 365 15.65 -8.09 -7.38
CA VAL A 365 14.98 -7.95 -6.08
C VAL A 365 13.50 -7.70 -6.35
N ARG A 366 12.63 -8.34 -5.57
CA ARG A 366 11.19 -8.06 -5.63
C ARG A 366 10.94 -6.64 -5.11
N VAL A 367 10.27 -5.82 -5.92
CA VAL A 367 9.88 -4.46 -5.52
C VAL A 367 8.39 -4.48 -5.17
N PRO A 368 7.99 -4.24 -3.91
CA PRO A 368 6.59 -4.13 -3.54
C PRO A 368 5.89 -3.01 -4.33
N VAL A 369 4.67 -3.29 -4.78
CA VAL A 369 3.82 -2.38 -5.55
C VAL A 369 2.43 -2.38 -4.95
N PHE A 370 2.00 -1.21 -4.48
CA PHE A 370 0.69 -0.98 -3.89
C PHE A 370 -0.16 -0.11 -4.81
N LEU A 371 -1.36 -0.56 -5.15
CA LEU A 371 -2.37 0.23 -5.85
C LEU A 371 -3.48 0.47 -4.82
N LEU A 372 -3.54 1.66 -4.25
CA LEU A 372 -4.43 1.99 -3.15
C LEU A 372 -5.42 3.08 -3.55
N TYR A 373 -6.61 3.08 -2.95
CA TYR A 373 -7.68 4.02 -3.26
C TYR A 373 -7.87 4.97 -2.07
N LEU A 374 -6.95 5.93 -1.91
CA LEU A 374 -6.81 6.73 -0.69
C LEU A 374 -7.42 8.13 -0.87
N PRO A 375 -8.29 8.58 0.06
CA PRO A 375 -9.02 9.84 -0.04
C PRO A 375 -8.17 11.07 0.25
N ALA A 376 -7.08 10.89 1.00
CA ALA A 376 -6.16 11.95 1.38
C ALA A 376 -4.73 11.40 1.40
N ASP A 377 -3.74 12.27 1.23
CA ASP A 377 -2.31 11.95 1.37
C ASP A 377 -1.53 13.26 1.56
N CYS A 378 -0.23 13.19 1.84
CA CYS A 378 0.62 14.38 1.84
C CYS A 378 1.51 14.45 0.59
N ASN A 379 1.75 15.66 0.10
CA ASN A 379 2.75 15.88 -0.95
C ASN A 379 4.18 15.87 -0.37
N GLU A 380 5.18 16.04 -1.23
CA GLU A 380 6.61 16.09 -0.85
C GLU A 380 6.96 17.24 0.11
N LYS A 381 6.14 18.30 0.17
CA LYS A 381 6.31 19.42 1.11
C LYS A 381 5.64 19.17 2.47
N GLY A 382 4.93 18.05 2.61
CA GLY A 382 4.14 17.73 3.79
C GLY A 382 2.75 18.38 3.80
N ASP A 383 2.30 19.00 2.69
CA ASP A 383 0.95 19.57 2.62
C ASP A 383 -0.08 18.46 2.44
N LEU A 384 -1.16 18.52 3.21
CA LEU A 384 -2.28 17.61 3.08
C LEU A 384 -3.06 17.85 1.78
N MET A 385 -3.28 16.79 1.03
CA MET A 385 -4.06 16.75 -0.20
C MET A 385 -5.31 15.90 -0.02
N TYR A 386 -6.40 16.29 -0.67
CA TYR A 386 -7.63 15.51 -0.76
C TYR A 386 -7.96 15.15 -2.19
N PHE A 387 -8.54 13.97 -2.38
CA PHE A 387 -8.81 13.40 -3.69
C PHE A 387 -10.27 12.97 -3.85
N PRO A 388 -10.90 13.30 -5.00
CA PRO A 388 -12.30 12.99 -5.24
C PRO A 388 -12.56 11.48 -5.31
N ASP A 389 -13.76 11.08 -4.90
CA ASP A 389 -14.24 9.71 -5.04
C ASP A 389 -14.76 9.41 -6.46
N VAL A 390 -13.82 9.26 -7.38
CA VAL A 390 -14.07 9.08 -8.81
C VAL A 390 -14.79 7.79 -9.19
N TYR A 391 -14.77 6.78 -8.32
CA TYR A 391 -15.46 5.51 -8.54
C TYR A 391 -16.80 5.44 -7.81
N LYS A 392 -17.11 6.43 -6.96
CA LYS A 392 -18.30 6.44 -6.09
C LYS A 392 -18.39 5.16 -5.26
N ARG A 393 -17.27 4.75 -4.63
CA ARG A 393 -17.29 3.59 -3.73
C ARG A 393 -18.05 4.00 -2.48
N GLU A 394 -18.87 3.10 -1.93
CA GLU A 394 -19.50 3.35 -0.63
C GLU A 394 -18.44 3.79 0.38
N ALA A 395 -18.76 4.81 1.17
CA ALA A 395 -17.86 5.27 2.22
C ALA A 395 -17.54 4.09 3.15
N PRO A 396 -16.29 3.92 3.61
CA PRO A 396 -15.99 2.93 4.62
C PRO A 396 -16.91 3.18 5.82
N ASN A 397 -17.60 2.16 6.31
CA ASN A 397 -18.30 2.25 7.60
C ASN A 397 -17.23 2.59 8.66
N ALA A 398 -17.38 3.75 9.29
CA ALA A 398 -16.45 4.30 10.29
C ALA A 398 -16.36 3.43 11.55
#